data_AF-A0A973I1G0-F1
#
_entry.id   AF-A0A973I1G0-F1
#
_cell.length_a   1.000
_cell.length_b   1.000
_cell.length_c   1.000
_cell.angle_alpha   90.00
_cell.angle_beta   90.00
_cell.angle_gamma   90.00
#
_symmetry.space_group_name_H-M   'P 1'
#
loop_
_entity.id
_entity.type
_entity.pdbx_description
1 polymer ?
#
loop_
_entity_poly.entity_id
_entity_poly.type
_entity_poly.pdbx_seq_one_letter_code
_entity_poly.pdbx_strand_id
1 'polypeptide(L)'
;IAWLRGAKGLEWIELVAVTIKLAIILGVLAALLSFDIVEGAAWFQHEAITELSLIQTTAMLAGMLMVTQGFETARFMGEQYNPEQRINAVKYSQGIAITLYVVFIGLTCPIFLTFPITELNETTISHTLGKAVWVLPFLLLIAATASQLSAALADTIGGGGLLKELVQWRLSNNVYYMLIIVLALFLVWSANVFEIINLASKGFALYYLMQVLIAISLVWKLPRNGVLIWPRVVLMGVLGIGLVFVIGWSIPAPHS
;
A
#
# COMPACT_ATOMS: atom_id res chain seq x y z
N ILE A 1 0.80 27.89 -0.92
CA ILE A 1 -0.33 27.66 -1.86
C ILE A 1 -1.59 27.19 -1.12
N ALA A 2 -1.50 26.24 -0.18
CA ALA A 2 -2.62 25.92 0.74
C ALA A 2 -3.16 27.15 1.49
N TRP A 3 -2.28 28.07 1.90
CA TRP A 3 -2.64 29.36 2.51
C TRP A 3 -3.40 30.29 1.54
N LEU A 4 -3.13 30.25 0.23
CA LEU A 4 -3.62 31.24 -0.74
C LEU A 4 -4.82 30.79 -1.58
N ARG A 5 -5.04 29.48 -1.75
CA ARG A 5 -6.10 28.93 -2.64
C ARG A 5 -7.08 27.97 -1.94
N GLY A 6 -6.93 27.76 -0.63
CA GLY A 6 -7.81 26.88 0.15
C GLY A 6 -7.83 25.42 -0.36
N ALA A 7 -8.87 24.67 0.03
CA ALA A 7 -9.01 23.23 -0.26
C ALA A 7 -8.96 22.89 -1.76
N LYS A 8 -9.54 23.72 -2.63
CA LYS A 8 -9.52 23.52 -4.10
C LYS A 8 -8.12 23.62 -4.71
N GLY A 9 -7.25 24.46 -4.14
CA GLY A 9 -5.86 24.56 -4.57
C GLY A 9 -5.05 23.32 -4.20
N LEU A 10 -5.38 22.68 -3.07
CA LEU A 10 -4.75 21.44 -2.63
C LEU A 10 -5.19 20.26 -3.50
N GLU A 11 -6.48 20.17 -3.82
CA GLU A 11 -7.04 19.16 -4.71
C GLU A 11 -6.38 19.20 -6.11
N TRP A 12 -6.18 20.39 -6.68
CA TRP A 12 -5.50 20.52 -7.97
C TRP A 12 -4.03 20.08 -7.93
N ILE A 13 -3.31 20.42 -6.85
CA ILE A 13 -1.94 19.94 -6.66
C ILE A 13 -1.91 18.43 -6.58
N GLU A 14 -2.84 17.82 -5.85
CA GLU A 14 -2.91 16.37 -5.71
C GLU A 14 -3.20 15.71 -7.06
N LEU A 15 -4.12 16.26 -7.86
CA LEU A 15 -4.41 15.78 -9.21
C LEU A 15 -3.17 15.85 -10.13
N VAL A 16 -2.43 16.95 -10.09
CA VAL A 16 -1.19 17.11 -10.86
C VAL A 16 -0.13 16.11 -10.38
N ALA A 17 0.04 15.97 -9.06
CA ALA A 17 0.99 15.03 -8.48
C ALA A 17 0.66 13.58 -8.87
N VAL A 18 -0.61 13.17 -8.81
CA VAL A 18 -1.07 11.84 -9.24
C VAL A 18 -0.83 11.63 -10.74
N THR A 19 -1.11 12.64 -11.57
CA THR A 19 -0.89 12.57 -13.02
C THR A 19 0.60 12.36 -13.33
N ILE A 20 1.48 13.12 -12.68
CA ILE A 20 2.94 12.98 -12.84
C ILE A 20 3.39 11.60 -12.37
N LYS A 21 2.91 11.12 -11.22
CA LYS A 21 3.23 9.78 -10.70
C LYS A 21 2.84 8.69 -11.70
N LEU A 22 1.63 8.74 -12.26
CA LEU A 22 1.17 7.78 -13.26
C LEU A 22 1.96 7.87 -14.56
N ALA A 23 2.29 9.07 -15.05
CA ALA A 23 3.11 9.25 -16.24
C ALA A 23 4.51 8.64 -16.06
N ILE A 24 5.11 8.83 -14.88
CA ILE A 24 6.40 8.22 -14.53
C ILE A 24 6.27 6.69 -14.51
N ILE A 25 5.25 6.14 -13.84
CA ILE A 25 5.03 4.69 -13.78
C ILE A 25 4.87 4.11 -15.20
N LEU A 26 4.03 4.71 -16.03
CA LEU A 26 3.83 4.24 -17.42
C LEU A 26 5.11 4.35 -18.25
N GLY A 27 5.89 5.42 -18.08
CA GLY A 27 7.20 5.57 -18.70
C GLY A 27 8.18 4.49 -18.26
N VAL A 28 8.18 4.14 -16.97
CA VAL A 28 8.97 3.02 -16.43
C VAL A 28 8.56 1.71 -17.09
N LEU A 29 7.27 1.39 -17.12
CA LEU A 29 6.76 0.16 -17.73
C LEU A 29 7.13 0.06 -19.21
N ALA A 30 6.99 1.16 -19.96
CA ALA A 30 7.38 1.20 -21.37
C ALA A 30 8.89 0.97 -21.57
N ALA A 31 9.72 1.53 -20.69
CA ALA A 31 11.17 1.34 -20.74
C ALA A 31 11.58 -0.10 -20.41
N LEU A 32 10.96 -0.71 -19.38
CA LEU A 32 11.18 -2.11 -19.03
C LEU A 32 10.75 -3.06 -20.17
N LEU A 33 9.59 -2.81 -20.78
CA LEU A 33 9.12 -3.58 -21.92
C LEU A 33 10.05 -3.44 -23.13
N SER A 34 10.56 -2.23 -23.37
CA SER A 34 11.52 -1.99 -24.46
C SER A 34 12.82 -2.75 -24.23
N PHE A 35 13.32 -2.77 -22.99
CA PHE A 35 14.50 -3.56 -22.61
C PHE A 35 14.27 -5.06 -22.84
N ASP A 36 13.12 -5.60 -22.39
CA ASP A 36 12.77 -7.01 -22.55
C ASP A 36 12.72 -7.45 -24.03
N ILE A 37 12.12 -6.62 -24.89
CA ILE A 37 12.04 -6.87 -26.34
C ILE A 37 13.43 -6.86 -27.00
N VAL A 38 14.31 -5.94 -26.59
CA VAL A 38 15.65 -5.79 -27.18
C VAL A 38 16.58 -6.93 -26.76
N GLU A 39 16.56 -7.29 -25.47
CA GLU A 39 17.43 -8.34 -24.94
C GLU A 39 16.91 -9.75 -25.23
N GLY A 40 15.63 -9.90 -25.58
CA GLY A 40 15.01 -11.21 -25.83
C GLY A 40 15.03 -12.11 -24.60
N ALA A 41 14.85 -11.50 -23.42
CA ALA A 41 15.10 -12.16 -22.15
C ALA A 41 14.06 -13.25 -21.84
N ALA A 42 14.50 -14.33 -21.20
CA ALA A 42 13.60 -15.34 -20.69
C ALA A 42 12.83 -14.79 -19.48
N TRP A 43 11.59 -15.25 -19.30
CA TRP A 43 10.77 -14.85 -18.16
C TRP A 43 10.82 -15.95 -17.09
N PHE A 44 10.92 -15.55 -15.82
CA PHE A 44 10.86 -16.43 -14.64
C PHE A 44 11.90 -17.56 -14.58
N GLN A 45 13.07 -17.38 -15.20
CA GLN A 45 14.20 -18.34 -15.11
C GLN A 45 15.21 -17.98 -14.03
N HIS A 46 14.85 -17.09 -13.10
CA HIS A 46 15.74 -16.67 -12.03
C HIS A 46 15.78 -17.74 -10.92
N GLU A 47 16.97 -18.09 -10.46
CA GLU A 47 17.12 -18.88 -9.24
C GLU A 47 16.70 -18.05 -8.02
N ALA A 48 16.09 -18.70 -7.03
CA ALA A 48 15.74 -18.03 -5.79
C ALA A 48 17.02 -17.64 -5.04
N ILE A 49 17.15 -16.36 -4.70
CA ILE A 49 18.27 -15.83 -3.91
C ILE A 49 18.38 -16.56 -2.56
N THR A 50 17.22 -16.94 -2.01
CA THR A 50 17.09 -17.73 -0.78
C THR A 50 15.93 -18.70 -0.95
N GLU A 51 16.17 -19.97 -0.63
CA GLU A 51 15.11 -20.97 -0.55
C GLU A 51 14.26 -20.72 0.70
N LEU A 52 13.13 -20.03 0.50
CA LEU A 52 12.13 -19.83 1.54
C LEU A 52 11.11 -20.97 1.48
N SER A 53 10.79 -21.53 2.65
CA SER A 53 9.66 -22.44 2.76
C SER A 53 8.34 -21.72 2.43
N LEU A 54 7.33 -22.44 1.95
CA LEU A 54 6.00 -21.88 1.62
C LEU A 54 5.38 -21.07 2.78
N ILE A 55 5.62 -21.53 4.02
CA ILE A 55 5.16 -20.87 5.24
C ILE A 55 5.87 -19.52 5.42
N GLN A 56 7.19 -19.48 5.27
CA GLN A 56 7.97 -18.25 5.35
C GLN A 56 7.58 -17.26 4.25
N THR A 57 7.42 -17.73 3.01
CA THR A 57 6.97 -16.89 1.89
C THR A 57 5.60 -16.28 2.17
N THR A 58 4.66 -17.08 2.66
CA THR A 58 3.31 -16.59 2.97
C THR A 58 3.31 -15.65 4.17
N ALA A 59 4.11 -15.92 5.20
CA ALA A 59 4.29 -15.04 6.36
C ALA A 59 4.92 -13.70 5.97
N MET A 60 5.85 -13.69 5.02
CA MET A 60 6.48 -12.48 4.50
C MET A 60 5.51 -11.67 3.63
N LEU A 61 4.78 -12.33 2.72
CA LEU A 61 3.72 -11.69 1.93
C LEU A 61 2.65 -11.07 2.84
N ALA A 62 2.26 -11.77 3.91
CA ALA A 62 1.37 -11.24 4.94
C ALA A 62 1.94 -10.00 5.63
N GLY A 63 3.26 -9.97 5.88
CA GLY A 63 3.97 -8.81 6.45
C GLY A 63 4.06 -7.61 5.53
N MET A 64 3.76 -7.77 4.24
CA MET A 64 3.71 -6.70 3.25
C MET A 64 2.28 -6.25 2.91
N LEU A 65 1.27 -6.68 3.68
CA LEU A 65 -0.13 -6.32 3.46
C LEU A 65 -0.34 -4.79 3.40
N MET A 66 0.45 -4.01 4.15
CA MET A 66 0.41 -2.54 4.15
C MET A 66 0.62 -1.93 2.75
N VAL A 67 1.40 -2.58 1.88
CA VAL A 67 1.75 -2.04 0.55
C VAL A 67 0.52 -1.78 -0.31
N THR A 68 -0.56 -2.54 -0.11
CA THR A 68 -1.80 -2.42 -0.88
C THR A 68 -2.90 -1.67 -0.12
N GLN A 69 -2.57 -0.86 0.88
CA GLN A 69 -3.57 -0.16 1.70
C GLN A 69 -3.82 1.27 1.22
N GLY A 70 -4.92 1.87 1.69
CA GLY A 70 -5.27 3.27 1.41
C GLY A 70 -6.50 3.44 0.51
N PHE A 71 -7.08 2.33 0.02
CA PHE A 71 -8.31 2.35 -0.79
C PHE A 71 -9.54 2.81 0.02
N GLU A 72 -9.47 2.72 1.34
CA GLU A 72 -10.52 3.09 2.28
C GLU A 72 -10.72 4.61 2.35
N THR A 73 -9.78 5.41 1.85
CA THR A 73 -9.83 6.87 1.90
C THR A 73 -11.14 7.43 1.32
N ALA A 74 -11.62 6.84 0.21
CA ALA A 74 -12.88 7.23 -0.41
C ALA A 74 -14.10 7.05 0.51
N ARG A 75 -14.05 6.15 1.50
CA ARG A 75 -15.12 5.95 2.50
C ARG A 75 -15.33 7.19 3.36
N PHE A 76 -14.25 7.88 3.73
CA PHE A 76 -14.29 9.04 4.63
C PHE A 76 -14.79 10.31 3.94
N MET A 77 -14.92 10.31 2.61
CA MET A 77 -15.37 11.46 1.83
C MET A 77 -16.90 11.52 1.65
N GLY A 78 -17.66 10.97 2.60
CA GLY A 78 -19.14 10.88 2.52
C GLY A 78 -19.88 12.21 2.58
N GLU A 79 -19.25 13.26 3.08
CA GLU A 79 -19.83 14.62 3.09
C GLU A 79 -19.79 15.30 1.72
N GLN A 80 -18.88 14.86 0.83
CA GLN A 80 -18.59 15.51 -0.44
C GLN A 80 -19.06 14.70 -1.65
N TYR A 81 -19.06 13.37 -1.54
CA TYR A 81 -19.38 12.48 -2.66
C TYR A 81 -20.43 11.45 -2.28
N ASN A 82 -21.27 11.09 -3.27
CA ASN A 82 -22.34 10.13 -3.05
C ASN A 82 -21.80 8.68 -2.93
N PRO A 83 -22.59 7.73 -2.39
CA PRO A 83 -22.13 6.36 -2.18
C PRO A 83 -21.64 5.66 -3.46
N GLU A 84 -22.30 5.87 -4.60
CA GLU A 84 -21.94 5.22 -5.87
C GLU A 84 -20.58 5.70 -6.39
N GLN A 85 -20.31 7.00 -6.33
CA GLN A 85 -19.02 7.59 -6.72
C GLN A 85 -17.89 7.01 -5.89
N ARG A 86 -18.07 6.90 -4.56
CA ARG A 86 -17.05 6.34 -3.66
C ARG A 86 -16.79 4.86 -3.95
N ILE A 87 -17.84 4.06 -4.15
CA ILE A 87 -17.69 2.64 -4.48
C ILE A 87 -16.95 2.45 -5.80
N ASN A 88 -17.30 3.23 -6.83
CA ASN A 88 -16.64 3.16 -8.13
C ASN A 88 -15.18 3.61 -8.05
N ALA A 89 -14.89 4.67 -7.27
CA ALA A 89 -13.52 5.12 -7.04
C ALA A 89 -12.64 4.05 -6.39
N VAL A 90 -13.17 3.34 -5.37
CA VAL A 90 -12.47 2.21 -4.74
C VAL A 90 -12.21 1.09 -5.76
N LYS A 91 -13.23 0.68 -6.51
CA LYS A 91 -13.09 -0.42 -7.49
C LYS A 91 -12.08 -0.09 -8.59
N TYR A 92 -12.14 1.12 -9.14
CA TYR A 92 -11.22 1.55 -10.19
C TYR A 92 -9.80 1.70 -9.67
N SER A 93 -9.60 2.31 -8.51
CA SER A 93 -8.27 2.45 -7.92
C SER A 93 -7.63 1.08 -7.62
N GLN A 94 -8.38 0.13 -7.07
CA GLN A 94 -7.91 -1.23 -6.85
C GLN A 94 -7.53 -1.93 -8.16
N GLY A 95 -8.38 -1.87 -9.19
CA GLY A 95 -8.11 -2.50 -10.49
C GLY A 95 -6.88 -1.92 -11.18
N ILE A 96 -6.74 -0.58 -11.16
CA ILE A 96 -5.58 0.12 -11.72
C ILE A 96 -4.31 -0.28 -10.95
N ALA A 97 -4.33 -0.26 -9.62
CA ALA A 97 -3.18 -0.61 -8.80
C ALA A 97 -2.74 -2.07 -9.01
N ILE A 98 -3.69 -3.02 -9.00
CA ILE A 98 -3.40 -4.44 -9.26
C ILE A 98 -2.72 -4.61 -10.62
N THR A 99 -3.25 -3.96 -11.66
CA THR A 99 -2.68 -4.04 -13.01
C THR A 99 -1.25 -3.49 -13.04
N LEU A 100 -1.04 -2.30 -12.46
CA LEU A 100 0.28 -1.68 -12.44
C LEU A 100 1.29 -2.52 -11.65
N TYR A 101 0.92 -3.06 -10.49
CA TYR A 101 1.81 -3.91 -9.68
C TYR A 101 2.17 -5.22 -10.38
N VAL A 102 1.19 -5.95 -10.92
CA VAL A 102 1.46 -7.23 -11.59
C VAL A 102 2.32 -7.03 -12.83
N VAL A 103 2.02 -6.01 -13.65
CA VAL A 103 2.79 -5.71 -14.87
C VAL A 103 4.20 -5.25 -14.50
N PHE A 104 4.35 -4.39 -13.49
CA PHE A 104 5.67 -3.95 -13.02
C PHE A 104 6.52 -5.12 -12.52
N ILE A 105 5.97 -6.00 -11.68
CA ILE A 105 6.68 -7.19 -11.18
C ILE A 105 7.07 -8.10 -12.35
N GLY A 106 6.15 -8.38 -13.27
CA GLY A 106 6.43 -9.19 -14.45
C GLY A 106 7.56 -8.62 -15.32
N LEU A 107 7.52 -7.32 -15.63
CA LEU A 107 8.52 -6.66 -16.48
C LEU A 107 9.88 -6.45 -15.79
N THR A 108 9.94 -6.54 -14.47
CA THR A 108 11.22 -6.44 -13.73
C THR A 108 11.92 -7.80 -13.61
N CYS A 109 11.19 -8.92 -13.64
CA CYS A 109 11.76 -10.25 -13.57
C CYS A 109 12.89 -10.53 -14.60
N PRO A 110 12.75 -10.18 -15.89
CA PRO A 110 13.80 -10.44 -16.88
C PRO A 110 15.11 -9.68 -16.60
N ILE A 111 15.02 -8.46 -16.06
CA ILE A 111 16.19 -7.65 -15.72
C ILE A 111 17.08 -8.34 -14.70
N PHE A 112 16.49 -9.07 -13.74
CA PHE A 112 17.25 -9.79 -12.71
C PHE A 112 18.03 -11.00 -13.25
N LEU A 113 17.77 -11.44 -14.49
CA LEU A 113 18.62 -12.44 -15.15
C LEU A 113 19.94 -11.81 -15.64
N THR A 114 19.86 -10.61 -16.21
CA THR A 114 21.03 -9.87 -16.69
C THR A 114 21.80 -9.22 -15.54
N PHE A 115 21.08 -8.75 -14.53
CA PHE A 115 21.62 -8.04 -13.38
C PHE A 115 21.08 -8.67 -12.08
N PRO A 116 21.65 -9.82 -11.65
CA PRO A 116 21.17 -10.53 -10.47
C PRO A 116 21.29 -9.67 -9.20
N ILE A 117 20.26 -9.74 -8.36
CA ILE A 117 20.25 -9.12 -7.04
C ILE A 117 21.14 -9.96 -6.13
N THR A 118 22.26 -9.37 -5.69
CA THR A 118 23.20 -10.03 -4.77
C THR A 118 22.86 -9.79 -3.31
N GLU A 119 22.18 -8.68 -2.99
CA GLU A 119 21.79 -8.30 -1.63
C GLU A 119 20.42 -7.61 -1.61
N LEU A 120 19.59 -7.97 -0.63
CA LEU A 120 18.27 -7.38 -0.38
C LEU A 120 18.41 -6.11 0.46
N ASN A 121 18.75 -5.00 -0.22
CA ASN A 121 18.79 -3.66 0.37
C ASN A 121 17.79 -2.72 -0.33
N GLU A 122 17.40 -1.66 0.37
CA GLU A 122 16.41 -0.67 -0.07
C GLU A 122 16.72 -0.06 -1.45
N THR A 123 18.00 0.06 -1.78
CA THR A 123 18.48 0.71 -3.01
C THR A 123 18.86 -0.26 -4.12
N THR A 124 18.95 -1.57 -3.85
CA THR A 124 19.44 -2.57 -4.83
C THR A 124 18.58 -2.59 -6.08
N ILE A 125 17.26 -2.53 -5.91
CA ILE A 125 16.30 -2.50 -7.03
C ILE A 125 16.54 -1.26 -7.91
N SER A 126 16.65 -0.08 -7.29
CA SER A 126 16.89 1.18 -8.02
C SER A 126 18.22 1.14 -8.79
N HIS A 127 19.28 0.61 -8.18
CA HIS A 127 20.57 0.48 -8.82
C HIS A 127 20.53 -0.50 -10.01
N THR A 128 19.86 -1.65 -9.85
CA THR A 128 19.69 -2.63 -10.93
C THR A 128 18.84 -2.09 -12.08
N LEU A 129 17.72 -1.43 -11.79
CA LEU A 129 16.91 -0.77 -12.83
C LEU A 129 17.69 0.36 -13.52
N GLY A 130 18.55 1.07 -12.79
CA GLY A 130 19.42 2.10 -13.34
C GLY A 130 20.44 1.59 -14.35
N LYS A 131 20.88 0.32 -14.24
CA LYS A 131 21.74 -0.32 -15.24
C LYS A 131 21.00 -0.61 -16.55
N ALA A 132 19.72 -0.96 -16.47
CA ALA A 132 18.88 -1.19 -17.65
C ALA A 132 18.48 0.12 -18.31
N VAL A 133 18.12 1.15 -17.52
CA VAL A 133 17.70 2.46 -18.03
C VAL A 133 18.21 3.56 -17.10
N TRP A 134 19.16 4.34 -17.58
CA TRP A 134 19.90 5.32 -16.75
C TRP A 134 19.02 6.40 -16.09
N VAL A 135 17.88 6.76 -16.70
CA VAL A 135 16.99 7.81 -16.19
C VAL A 135 15.99 7.29 -15.14
N LEU A 136 15.80 5.97 -15.04
CA LEU A 136 14.82 5.35 -14.12
C LEU A 136 15.04 5.74 -12.66
N PRO A 137 16.26 5.67 -12.08
CA PRO A 137 16.46 5.97 -10.65
C PRO A 137 16.01 7.38 -10.27
N PHE A 138 16.27 8.35 -11.14
CA PHE A 138 15.88 9.74 -10.92
C PHE A 138 14.37 9.95 -10.97
N LEU A 139 13.71 9.35 -11.97
CA LEU A 139 12.26 9.41 -12.09
C LEU A 139 11.56 8.70 -10.92
N LEU A 140 12.05 7.53 -10.52
CA LEU A 140 11.54 6.78 -9.37
C LEU A 140 11.73 7.54 -8.07
N LEU A 141 12.87 8.23 -7.88
CA LEU A 141 13.08 9.08 -6.70
C LEU A 141 12.06 10.22 -6.62
N ILE A 142 11.84 10.94 -7.72
CA ILE A 142 10.84 12.01 -7.78
C ILE A 142 9.43 11.47 -7.51
N ALA A 143 9.06 10.36 -8.16
CA ALA A 143 7.75 9.76 -7.97
C ALA A 143 7.56 9.26 -6.53
N ALA A 144 8.57 8.58 -5.97
CA ALA A 144 8.53 8.02 -4.62
C ALA A 144 8.43 9.13 -3.57
N THR A 145 9.27 10.16 -3.66
CA THR A 145 9.24 11.30 -2.72
C THR A 145 7.92 12.05 -2.78
N ALA A 146 7.40 12.33 -3.98
CA ALA A 146 6.09 12.96 -4.14
C ALA A 146 4.94 12.08 -3.61
N SER A 147 5.02 10.76 -3.80
CA SER A 147 4.02 9.82 -3.30
C SER A 147 4.04 9.72 -1.77
N GLN A 148 5.23 9.56 -1.17
CA GLN A 148 5.42 9.45 0.28
C GLN A 148 5.01 10.73 1.01
N LEU A 149 5.33 11.91 0.45
CA LEU A 149 4.92 13.18 1.05
C LEU A 149 3.40 13.34 1.08
N SER A 150 2.71 13.02 -0.02
CA SER A 150 1.24 13.07 -0.09
C SER A 150 0.60 12.09 0.91
N ALA A 151 1.08 10.84 0.93
CA ALA A 151 0.59 9.83 1.87
C ALA A 151 0.81 10.25 3.34
N ALA A 152 2.02 10.71 3.69
CA ALA A 152 2.33 11.14 5.05
C ALA A 152 1.46 12.33 5.51
N LEU A 153 1.18 13.29 4.62
CA LEU A 153 0.27 14.41 4.92
C LEU A 153 -1.16 13.91 5.13
N ALA A 154 -1.66 13.05 4.24
CA ALA A 154 -3.00 12.49 4.34
C ALA A 154 -3.17 11.67 5.63
N ASP A 155 -2.19 10.84 5.99
CA ASP A 155 -2.21 10.00 7.19
C ASP A 155 -2.07 10.84 8.48
N THR A 156 -1.27 11.91 8.46
CA THR A 156 -1.16 12.82 9.63
C THR A 156 -2.48 13.56 9.89
N ILE A 157 -3.12 14.05 8.83
CA ILE A 157 -4.41 14.74 8.92
C ILE A 157 -5.51 13.77 9.33
N GLY A 158 -5.58 12.61 8.66
CA GLY A 158 -6.58 11.58 8.93
C GLY A 158 -6.44 10.98 10.33
N GLY A 159 -5.23 10.57 10.70
CA GLY A 159 -4.92 10.02 12.02
C GLY A 159 -5.18 11.04 13.14
N GLY A 160 -4.81 12.31 12.93
CA GLY A 160 -4.97 13.34 13.96
C GLY A 160 -6.43 13.70 14.21
N GLY A 161 -7.24 13.70 13.14
CA GLY A 161 -8.69 13.84 13.21
C GLY A 161 -9.33 12.69 13.99
N LEU A 162 -8.99 11.44 13.63
CA LEU A 162 -9.51 10.25 14.31
C LEU A 162 -9.10 10.19 15.79
N LEU A 163 -7.84 10.53 16.10
CA LEU A 163 -7.35 10.55 17.48
C LEU A 163 -8.13 11.57 18.32
N LYS A 164 -8.46 12.73 17.76
CA LYS A 164 -9.29 13.74 18.43
C LYS A 164 -10.73 13.26 18.65
N GLU A 165 -11.30 12.52 17.70
CA GLU A 165 -12.66 11.98 17.84
C GLU A 165 -12.75 10.90 18.92
N LEU A 166 -11.74 10.01 18.98
CA LEU A 166 -11.65 8.92 19.94
C LEU A 166 -11.28 9.41 21.34
N VAL A 167 -10.24 10.25 21.40
CA VAL A 167 -9.69 10.80 22.64
C VAL A 167 -10.28 12.21 22.77
N GLN A 168 -11.43 12.31 23.42
CA GLN A 168 -12.14 13.59 23.64
C GLN A 168 -11.44 14.49 24.68
N TRP A 169 -10.11 14.58 24.66
CA TRP A 169 -9.39 15.56 25.46
C TRP A 169 -9.66 16.96 24.92
N ARG A 170 -9.79 17.94 25.82
CA ARG A 170 -9.97 19.36 25.46
C ARG A 170 -8.66 20.00 24.97
N LEU A 171 -7.98 19.36 24.03
CA LEU A 171 -6.73 19.83 23.42
C LEU A 171 -7.01 20.43 22.04
N SER A 172 -6.11 21.30 21.58
CA SER A 172 -6.18 21.86 20.22
C SER A 172 -5.78 20.80 19.18
N ASN A 173 -6.30 20.95 17.95
CA ASN A 173 -5.99 20.03 16.83
C ASN A 173 -4.48 19.85 16.62
N ASN A 174 -3.70 20.92 16.81
CA ASN A 174 -2.25 20.90 16.62
C ASN A 174 -1.56 19.91 17.55
N VAL A 175 -2.07 19.69 18.76
CA VAL A 175 -1.48 18.75 19.72
C VAL A 175 -1.68 17.30 19.24
N TYR A 176 -2.85 16.97 18.69
CA TYR A 176 -3.11 15.65 18.12
C TYR A 176 -2.19 15.36 16.92
N TYR A 177 -1.99 16.33 16.03
CA TYR A 177 -1.04 16.20 14.93
C TYR A 177 0.40 16.03 15.43
N MET A 178 0.81 16.83 16.43
CA MET A 178 2.16 16.71 17.02
C MET A 178 2.38 15.35 17.68
N LEU A 179 1.38 14.80 18.38
CA LEU A 179 1.47 13.46 18.97
C LEU A 179 1.75 12.39 17.91
N ILE A 180 1.04 12.44 16.79
CA ILE A 180 1.25 11.50 15.67
C ILE A 180 2.64 11.67 15.06
N ILE A 181 3.08 12.91 14.85
CA ILE A 181 4.42 13.18 14.31
C ILE A 181 5.50 12.66 15.25
N VAL A 182 5.38 12.88 16.55
CA VAL A 182 6.35 12.39 17.56
C VAL A 182 6.38 10.87 17.58
N LEU A 183 5.23 10.19 17.55
CA LEU A 183 5.16 8.74 17.47
C LEU A 183 5.77 8.20 16.18
N ALA A 184 5.51 8.85 15.03
CA ALA A 184 6.10 8.49 13.76
C ALA A 184 7.63 8.65 13.77
N LEU A 185 8.15 9.75 14.30
CA LEU A 185 9.60 9.96 14.44
C LEU A 185 10.25 8.91 15.33
N PHE A 186 9.59 8.58 16.45
CA PHE A 186 10.07 7.52 17.35
C PHE A 186 10.13 6.16 16.64
N LEU A 187 9.09 5.79 15.89
CA LEU A 187 9.06 4.54 15.13
C LEU A 187 10.15 4.48 14.06
N VAL A 188 10.34 5.56 13.29
CA VAL A 188 11.39 5.66 12.26
C VAL A 188 12.79 5.54 12.85
N TRP A 189 13.00 6.01 14.08
CA TRP A 189 14.29 5.88 14.77
C TRP A 189 14.50 4.52 15.44
N SER A 190 13.42 3.77 15.71
CA SER A 190 13.48 2.54 16.49
C SER A 190 13.49 1.26 15.64
N ALA A 191 13.05 1.31 14.39
CA ALA A 191 12.83 0.14 13.55
C ALA A 191 13.25 0.42 12.09
N ASN A 192 13.70 -0.61 11.38
CA ASN A 192 13.95 -0.52 9.94
C ASN A 192 12.64 -0.46 9.14
N VAL A 193 12.74 -0.13 7.84
CA VAL A 193 11.57 0.01 6.98
C VAL A 193 10.73 -1.27 6.89
N PHE A 194 11.38 -2.45 6.87
CA PHE A 194 10.69 -3.74 6.75
C PHE A 194 9.88 -4.09 8.01
N GLU A 195 10.41 -3.78 9.18
CA GLU A 195 9.72 -3.92 10.47
C GLU A 195 8.57 -2.94 10.60
N ILE A 196 8.75 -1.69 10.18
CA ILE A 196 7.68 -0.68 10.17
C ILE A 196 6.54 -1.14 9.26
N ILE A 197 6.85 -1.64 8.05
CA ILE A 197 5.87 -2.20 7.12
C ILE A 197 5.14 -3.39 7.74
N ASN A 198 5.87 -4.30 8.40
CA ASN A 198 5.26 -5.46 9.07
C ASN A 198 4.34 -5.04 10.23
N LEU A 199 4.80 -4.11 11.07
CA LEU A 199 4.02 -3.60 12.20
C LEU A 199 2.73 -2.92 11.74
N ALA A 200 2.83 -2.08 10.71
CA ALA A 200 1.68 -1.43 10.12
C ALA A 200 0.73 -2.42 9.43
N SER A 201 1.26 -3.46 8.77
CA SER A 201 0.46 -4.55 8.20
C SER A 201 -0.37 -5.24 9.27
N LYS A 202 0.19 -5.51 10.45
CA LYS A 202 -0.56 -6.05 11.60
C LYS A 202 -1.64 -5.08 12.09
N GLY A 203 -1.33 -3.78 12.14
CA GLY A 203 -2.30 -2.73 12.49
C GLY A 203 -3.49 -2.68 11.54
N PHE A 204 -3.24 -2.65 10.23
CA PHE A 204 -4.30 -2.72 9.20
C PHE A 204 -5.06 -4.04 9.25
N ALA A 205 -4.38 -5.16 9.46
CA ALA A 205 -5.03 -6.46 9.58
C ALA A 205 -5.99 -6.52 10.77
N LEU A 206 -5.61 -5.93 11.92
CA LEU A 206 -6.49 -5.80 13.07
C LEU A 206 -7.71 -4.93 12.75
N TYR A 207 -7.51 -3.81 12.07
CA TYR A 207 -8.60 -2.94 11.64
C TYR A 207 -9.59 -3.68 10.72
N TYR A 208 -9.11 -4.41 9.73
CA TYR A 208 -9.98 -5.22 8.86
C TYR A 208 -10.63 -6.38 9.58
N LEU A 209 -9.94 -6.99 10.54
CA LEU A 209 -10.52 -8.07 11.33
C LEU A 209 -11.74 -7.55 12.10
N MET A 210 -11.65 -6.36 12.69
CA MET A 210 -12.79 -5.72 13.35
C MET A 210 -13.94 -5.45 12.37
N GLN A 211 -13.66 -5.00 11.14
CA GLN A 211 -14.69 -4.81 10.12
C GLN A 211 -15.37 -6.12 9.71
N VAL A 212 -14.60 -7.19 9.54
CA VAL A 212 -15.12 -8.53 9.23
C VAL A 212 -16.03 -9.03 10.36
N LEU A 213 -15.62 -8.85 11.63
CA LEU A 213 -16.42 -9.23 12.79
C LEU A 213 -17.74 -8.45 12.87
N ILE A 214 -17.70 -7.14 12.57
CA ILE A 214 -18.91 -6.31 12.50
C ILE A 214 -19.82 -6.79 11.36
N ALA A 215 -19.26 -7.07 10.18
CA ALA A 215 -20.02 -7.55 9.03
C ALA A 215 -20.70 -8.90 9.32
N ILE A 216 -19.98 -9.83 9.96
CA ILE A 216 -20.55 -11.11 10.44
C ILE A 216 -21.70 -10.82 11.41
N SER A 217 -21.48 -9.98 12.41
CA SER A 217 -22.51 -9.64 13.42
C SER A 217 -23.78 -9.02 12.79
N LEU A 218 -23.62 -8.22 11.74
CA LEU A 218 -24.74 -7.64 10.99
C LEU A 218 -25.50 -8.69 10.18
N VAL A 219 -24.78 -9.59 9.48
CA VAL A 219 -25.39 -10.68 8.72
C VAL A 219 -26.20 -11.60 9.61
N TRP A 220 -25.74 -11.85 10.84
CA TRP A 220 -26.45 -12.69 11.81
C TRP A 220 -27.74 -12.04 12.35
N LYS A 221 -27.86 -10.71 12.29
CA LYS A 221 -29.06 -9.97 12.72
C LYS A 221 -30.09 -9.78 11.61
N LEU A 222 -29.72 -10.00 10.34
CA LEU A 222 -30.65 -9.87 9.22
C LEU A 222 -31.58 -11.10 9.15
N PRO A 223 -32.88 -10.91 8.82
CA PRO A 223 -33.81 -12.03 8.67
C PRO A 223 -33.31 -13.01 7.61
N ARG A 224 -33.28 -14.31 7.96
CA ARG A 224 -32.74 -15.43 7.15
C ARG A 224 -33.61 -15.71 5.91
N ASN A 225 -33.64 -14.80 4.96
CA ASN A 225 -34.28 -15.02 3.67
C ASN A 225 -33.20 -15.18 2.58
N GLY A 226 -32.62 -16.37 2.47
CA GLY A 226 -31.85 -16.75 1.27
C GLY A 226 -30.69 -17.73 1.47
N VAL A 227 -30.57 -18.68 0.54
CA VAL A 227 -29.47 -19.65 0.37
C VAL A 227 -28.11 -18.95 0.14
N LEU A 228 -28.11 -17.67 -0.25
CA LEU A 228 -26.92 -16.87 -0.56
C LEU A 228 -26.14 -16.34 0.67
N ILE A 229 -26.61 -16.59 1.89
CA ILE A 229 -25.97 -16.09 3.12
C ILE A 229 -24.73 -16.93 3.48
N TRP A 230 -24.82 -18.25 3.34
CA TRP A 230 -23.72 -19.17 3.66
C TRP A 230 -22.42 -18.91 2.92
N PRO A 231 -22.38 -18.73 1.59
CA PRO A 231 -21.11 -18.44 0.90
C PRO A 231 -20.47 -17.12 1.36
N ARG A 232 -21.27 -16.11 1.73
CA ARG A 232 -20.76 -14.84 2.25
C ARG A 232 -20.16 -15.00 3.65
N VAL A 233 -20.82 -15.77 4.52
CA VAL A 233 -20.31 -16.05 5.87
C VAL A 233 -19.02 -16.88 5.81
N VAL A 234 -18.96 -17.87 4.93
CA VAL A 234 -17.74 -18.66 4.70
C VAL A 234 -16.60 -17.77 4.21
N LEU A 235 -16.87 -16.90 3.22
CA LEU A 235 -15.87 -15.94 2.72
C LEU A 235 -15.36 -15.02 3.83
N MET A 236 -16.28 -14.45 4.65
CA MET A 236 -15.90 -13.63 5.80
C MET A 236 -15.07 -14.41 6.82
N GLY A 237 -15.39 -15.68 7.06
CA GLY A 237 -14.61 -16.56 7.94
C GLY A 237 -13.19 -16.79 7.42
N VAL A 238 -13.04 -17.09 6.13
CA VAL A 238 -11.72 -17.27 5.48
C VAL A 238 -10.90 -15.98 5.55
N LEU A 239 -11.52 -14.83 5.27
CA LEU A 239 -10.86 -13.52 5.41
C LEU A 239 -10.43 -13.27 6.85
N GLY A 240 -11.29 -13.56 7.83
CA GLY A 240 -10.96 -13.45 9.25
C GLY A 240 -9.76 -14.31 9.66
N ILE A 241 -9.71 -15.56 9.21
CA ILE A 241 -8.58 -16.46 9.46
C ILE A 241 -7.30 -15.90 8.84
N GLY A 242 -7.35 -15.41 7.60
CA GLY A 242 -6.20 -14.79 6.93
C GLY A 242 -5.69 -13.56 7.69
N LEU A 243 -6.58 -12.72 8.20
CA LEU A 243 -6.21 -11.54 8.98
C LEU A 243 -5.61 -11.90 10.34
N VAL A 244 -6.14 -12.92 11.02
CA VAL A 244 -5.55 -13.47 12.24
C VAL A 244 -4.14 -14.03 11.96
N PHE A 245 -3.96 -14.70 10.83
CA PHE A 245 -2.65 -15.16 10.39
C PHE A 245 -1.67 -14.00 10.20
N VAL A 246 -2.08 -12.92 9.54
CA VAL A 246 -1.23 -11.72 9.39
C VAL A 246 -0.82 -11.18 10.77
N ILE A 247 -1.78 -11.00 11.69
CA ILE A 247 -1.48 -10.44 13.02
C ILE A 247 -0.49 -11.32 13.80
N GLY A 248 -0.71 -12.64 13.82
CA GLY A 248 0.06 -13.57 14.64
C GLY A 248 1.40 -13.97 14.04
N TRP A 249 1.45 -14.19 12.72
CA TRP A 249 2.56 -14.87 12.06
C TRP A 249 3.25 -14.06 10.97
N SER A 250 2.83 -12.83 10.68
CA SER A 250 3.56 -12.02 9.71
C SER A 250 4.97 -11.66 10.20
N ILE A 251 5.93 -11.80 9.29
CA ILE A 251 7.35 -11.52 9.52
C ILE A 251 7.82 -10.42 8.57
N PRO A 252 8.76 -9.56 8.99
CA PRO A 252 9.39 -8.61 8.08
C PRO A 252 10.20 -9.36 7.02
N ALA A 253 10.40 -8.73 5.87
CA ALA A 253 11.31 -9.26 4.86
C ALA A 253 12.74 -9.31 5.44
N PRO A 254 13.51 -10.38 5.16
CA PRO A 254 14.90 -10.49 5.56
C PRO A 254 15.68 -9.36 4.88
N HIS A 255 16.51 -8.69 5.68
CA HIS A 255 17.41 -7.65 5.25
C HIS A 255 18.78 -7.95 5.86
N SER A 256 19.83 -7.61 5.11
CA SER A 256 21.23 -7.78 5.53
C SER A 256 21.70 -6.62 6.40
#